data_AF-A0A433QLI4-F1
#
_entry.id   AF-A0A433QLI4-F1
#
_cell.length_a   1.000
_cell.length_b   1.000
_cell.length_c   1.000
_cell.angle_alpha   90.00
_cell.angle_beta   90.00
_cell.angle_gamma   90.00
#
_symmetry.space_group_name_H-M   'P 1'
#
loop_
_entity.id
_entity.type
_entity.pdbx_description
1 polymer ?
#
loop_
_entity_poly.entity_id
_entity_poly.type
_entity_poly.pdbx_seq_one_letter_code
_entity_poly.pdbx_strand_id
1 'polypeptide(L)'
;MASTIDSIQRFFGKKTPEEMVKKWRQDIRGQERALERQLRGIEGEEARVKKSLKTLAKRGDKKDCTTLAKELVRSKKHKERIHTSKAQLNSIVMQLNHQLGELPWTVMTASGEREA
;
A
#
# COMPACT_ATOMS: atom_id res chain seq x y z
N MET A 1 9.80 41.62 6.17
CA MET A 1 8.58 41.01 5.57
C MET A 1 8.57 39.47 5.58
N ALA A 2 9.57 38.79 6.17
CA ALA A 2 9.55 37.33 6.35
C ALA A 2 8.84 36.86 7.64
N SER A 3 8.72 37.73 8.65
CA SER A 3 8.16 37.40 9.98
C SER A 3 6.63 37.29 10.02
N THR A 4 5.93 37.99 9.11
CA THR A 4 4.45 37.98 9.05
C THR A 4 3.89 36.74 8.34
N ILE A 5 4.56 36.27 7.28
CA ILE A 5 4.21 35.02 6.60
C ILE A 5 4.39 33.83 7.54
N ASP A 6 5.47 33.81 8.33
CA ASP A 6 5.75 32.71 9.27
C ASP A 6 4.77 32.70 10.47
N SER A 7 4.27 33.87 10.88
CA SER A 7 3.25 34.02 11.94
C SER A 7 1.84 33.62 11.48
N ILE A 8 1.46 33.97 10.24
CA ILE A 8 0.21 33.52 9.62
C ILE A 8 0.25 32.02 9.34
N GLN A 9 1.42 31.48 8.98
CA GLN A 9 1.65 30.04 8.83
C GLN A 9 1.66 29.26 10.17
N ARG A 10 1.96 29.93 11.29
CA ARG A 10 1.80 29.38 12.65
C ARG A 10 0.34 29.30 13.09
N PHE A 11 -0.52 30.20 12.60
CA PHE A 11 -1.95 30.25 12.91
C PHE A 11 -2.80 29.41 11.94
N PHE A 12 -2.47 29.39 10.65
CA PHE A 12 -3.00 28.45 9.65
C PHE A 12 -2.04 27.26 9.54
N GLY A 13 -2.15 26.38 10.53
CA GLY A 13 -1.18 25.33 10.83
C GLY A 13 -0.64 24.58 9.62
N LYS A 14 0.68 24.74 9.39
CA LYS A 14 1.49 23.73 8.69
C LYS A 14 1.24 22.41 9.44
N LYS A 15 0.62 21.41 8.79
CA LYS A 15 0.49 20.06 9.36
C LYS A 15 1.86 19.66 9.90
N THR A 16 1.94 19.35 11.19
CA THR A 16 3.22 18.95 11.77
C THR A 16 3.72 17.71 11.04
N PRO A 17 5.05 17.50 10.94
CA PRO A 17 5.59 16.28 10.35
C PRO A 17 4.96 15.00 10.91
N GLU A 18 4.62 15.02 12.20
CA GLU A 18 3.90 13.95 12.90
C GLU A 18 2.48 13.72 12.36
N GLU A 19 1.72 14.79 12.11
CA GLU A 19 0.38 14.71 11.51
C GLU A 19 0.42 14.18 10.08
N MET A 20 1.44 14.55 9.30
CA MET A 20 1.63 14.04 7.94
C MET A 20 1.95 12.54 7.96
N VAL A 21 2.86 12.09 8.82
CA VAL A 21 3.19 10.66 9.00
C VAL A 21 1.96 9.89 9.47
N LYS A 22 1.16 10.44 10.39
CA LYS A 22 -0.08 9.82 10.86
C LYS A 22 -1.09 9.66 9.71
N LYS A 23 -1.24 10.67 8.85
CA LYS A 23 -2.10 10.59 7.66
C LYS A 23 -1.62 9.52 6.70
N TRP A 24 -0.33 9.49 6.36
CA TRP A 24 0.22 8.47 5.46
C TRP A 24 0.07 7.06 6.01
N ARG A 25 0.28 6.85 7.31
CA ARG A 25 0.01 5.56 7.97
C ARG A 25 -1.46 5.15 7.83
N GLN A 26 -2.38 6.09 8.01
CA GLN A 26 -3.81 5.81 7.84
C GLN A 26 -4.16 5.46 6.38
N ASP A 27 -3.62 6.21 5.43
CA ASP A 27 -3.84 5.98 4.00
C ASP A 27 -3.26 4.63 3.56
N ILE A 28 -2.05 4.27 4.01
CA ILE A 28 -1.42 2.96 3.73
C ILE A 28 -2.26 1.81 4.29
N ARG A 29 -2.77 1.91 5.53
CA ARG A 29 -3.70 0.91 6.08
C ARG A 29 -5.01 0.83 5.28
N GLY A 30 -5.46 1.95 4.72
CA GLY A 30 -6.60 1.97 3.81
C GLY A 30 -6.32 1.17 2.53
N GLN A 31 -5.16 1.41 1.92
CA GLN A 31 -4.70 0.71 0.71
C GLN A 31 -4.45 -0.78 0.96
N GLU A 32 -3.84 -1.15 2.08
CA GLU A 32 -3.62 -2.55 2.44
C GLU A 32 -4.94 -3.34 2.51
N ARG A 33 -5.97 -2.78 3.17
CA ARG A 33 -7.29 -3.41 3.20
C ARG A 33 -7.95 -3.46 1.82
N ALA A 34 -7.70 -2.48 0.96
CA ALA A 34 -8.20 -2.51 -0.42
C ALA A 34 -7.57 -3.65 -1.21
N LEU A 35 -6.25 -3.84 -1.09
CA LEU A 35 -5.52 -4.96 -1.69
C LEU A 35 -6.02 -6.31 -1.16
N GLU A 36 -6.30 -6.42 0.15
CA GLU A 36 -6.86 -7.64 0.73
C GLU A 36 -8.28 -7.96 0.21
N ARG A 37 -9.12 -6.94 0.01
CA ARG A 37 -10.43 -7.12 -0.62
C ARG A 37 -10.30 -7.58 -2.08
N GLN A 38 -9.36 -7.01 -2.83
CA GLN A 38 -9.08 -7.45 -4.20
C GLN A 38 -8.61 -8.91 -4.22
N LEU A 39 -7.70 -9.29 -3.32
CA LEU A 39 -7.21 -10.66 -3.19
C LEU A 39 -8.36 -11.65 -2.96
N ARG A 40 -9.26 -11.35 -2.01
CA ARG A 40 -10.45 -12.17 -1.75
C ARG A 40 -11.40 -12.25 -2.94
N GLY A 41 -11.57 -11.15 -3.67
CA GLY A 41 -12.36 -11.12 -4.91
C GLY A 41 -11.79 -12.08 -5.96
N ILE A 42 -10.49 -12.00 -6.20
CA ILE A 42 -9.78 -12.86 -7.16
C ILE A 42 -9.86 -14.33 -6.75
N GLU A 43 -9.70 -14.65 -5.47
CA GLU A 43 -9.81 -16.03 -4.98
C GLU A 43 -11.23 -16.61 -5.20
N GLY A 44 -12.26 -15.80 -4.97
CA GLY A 44 -13.64 -16.17 -5.26
C GLY A 44 -13.89 -16.43 -6.75
N GLU A 45 -13.34 -15.57 -7.62
CA GLU A 45 -13.41 -15.75 -9.08
C GLU A 45 -12.63 -16.97 -9.55
N GLU A 46 -11.41 -17.20 -9.04
CA GLU A 46 -10.63 -18.39 -9.34
C GLU A 46 -11.38 -19.68 -8.98
N ALA A 47 -12.09 -19.69 -7.85
CA ALA A 47 -12.90 -20.84 -7.45
C ALA A 47 -14.06 -21.10 -8.44
N ARG A 48 -14.70 -20.04 -8.95
CA ARG A 48 -15.74 -20.15 -9.99
C ARG A 48 -15.15 -20.66 -11.31
N VAL A 49 -14.04 -20.09 -11.76
CA VAL A 49 -13.34 -20.50 -12.99
C VAL A 49 -12.91 -21.96 -12.91
N LYS A 50 -12.36 -22.42 -11.77
CA LYS A 50 -12.00 -23.84 -11.56
C LYS A 50 -13.20 -24.77 -11.66
N LYS A 51 -14.37 -24.38 -11.14
CA LYS A 51 -15.60 -25.16 -11.28
C LYS A 51 -16.05 -25.24 -12.74
N SER A 52 -16.09 -24.11 -13.43
CA SER A 52 -16.45 -24.05 -14.86
C SER A 52 -15.49 -24.87 -15.73
N LEU A 53 -14.19 -24.81 -15.44
CA LEU A 53 -13.16 -25.59 -16.13
C LEU A 53 -13.42 -27.09 -16.00
N LYS A 54 -13.75 -27.58 -14.80
CA LYS A 54 -14.09 -29.00 -14.58
C LYS A 54 -15.33 -29.42 -15.36
N THR A 55 -16.35 -28.57 -15.43
CA THR A 55 -17.58 -28.86 -16.18
C THR A 55 -17.32 -28.91 -17.68
N LEU A 56 -16.56 -27.96 -18.23
CA LEU A 56 -16.20 -27.93 -19.66
C LEU A 56 -15.25 -29.06 -20.04
N ALA A 57 -14.34 -29.44 -19.14
CA ALA A 57 -13.46 -30.59 -19.35
C ALA A 57 -14.25 -31.91 -19.49
N LYS A 58 -15.34 -32.07 -18.73
CA LYS A 58 -16.25 -33.23 -18.88
C LYS A 58 -17.03 -33.21 -20.19
N ARG A 59 -17.34 -32.02 -20.73
CA ARG A 59 -18.05 -31.86 -22.02
C ARG A 59 -17.13 -32.07 -23.22
N GLY A 60 -15.81 -31.90 -23.05
CA GLY A 60 -14.82 -32.08 -24.12
C GLY A 60 -14.49 -30.80 -24.91
N ASP A 61 -14.96 -29.64 -24.46
CA ASP A 61 -14.78 -28.35 -25.15
C ASP A 61 -13.37 -27.78 -24.92
N LYS A 62 -12.42 -28.18 -25.78
CA LYS A 62 -11.00 -27.80 -25.65
C LYS A 62 -10.74 -26.29 -25.80
N LYS A 63 -11.46 -25.60 -26.69
CA LYS A 63 -11.25 -24.15 -26.94
C LYS A 63 -11.63 -23.32 -25.71
N ASP A 64 -12.75 -23.62 -25.07
CA ASP A 64 -13.21 -22.89 -23.89
C ASP A 64 -12.37 -23.23 -22.66
N CYS A 65 -11.96 -24.51 -22.53
CA CYS A 65 -11.02 -24.92 -21.48
C CYS A 65 -9.69 -24.17 -21.56
N THR A 66 -9.12 -24.01 -22.76
CA THR A 66 -7.85 -23.28 -22.91
C THR A 66 -7.98 -21.79 -22.61
N THR A 67 -9.12 -21.17 -22.94
CA THR A 67 -9.39 -19.76 -22.61
C THR A 67 -9.48 -19.55 -21.09
N LEU A 68 -10.24 -20.40 -20.39
CA LEU A 68 -10.36 -20.32 -18.93
C LEU A 68 -9.05 -20.68 -18.21
N ALA A 69 -8.25 -21.61 -18.77
CA ALA A 69 -6.94 -21.95 -18.22
C ALA A 69 -5.96 -20.77 -18.31
N LYS A 70 -5.96 -20.03 -19.43
CA LYS A 70 -5.18 -18.79 -19.56
C LYS A 70 -5.60 -17.76 -18.52
N GLU A 71 -6.91 -17.62 -18.28
CA GLU A 71 -7.42 -16.69 -17.28
C GLU A 71 -6.96 -17.04 -15.87
N LEU A 72 -6.96 -18.32 -15.52
CA LEU A 72 -6.42 -18.78 -14.23
C LEU A 72 -4.94 -18.42 -14.04
N VAL A 73 -4.13 -18.49 -15.11
CA VAL A 73 -2.71 -18.06 -15.05
C VAL A 73 -2.59 -16.55 -14.86
N ARG A 74 -3.47 -15.75 -15.49
CA ARG A 74 -3.51 -14.30 -15.29
C ARG A 74 -3.91 -13.95 -13.86
N SER A 75 -4.92 -14.61 -13.29
CA SER A 75 -5.34 -14.42 -11.91
C SER A 75 -4.18 -14.70 -10.94
N LYS A 76 -3.42 -15.77 -11.15
CA LYS A 76 -2.21 -16.08 -10.34
C LYS A 76 -1.17 -14.96 -10.39
N LYS A 77 -0.82 -14.49 -11.59
CA LYS A 77 0.11 -13.35 -11.77
C LYS A 77 -0.41 -12.08 -11.10
N HIS A 78 -1.73 -11.86 -11.13
CA HIS A 78 -2.33 -10.70 -10.47
C HIS A 78 -2.18 -10.79 -8.94
N LYS A 79 -2.39 -11.98 -8.34
CA LYS A 79 -2.15 -12.20 -6.91
C LYS A 79 -0.70 -11.97 -6.53
N GLU A 80 0.26 -12.46 -7.32
CA GLU A 80 1.69 -12.20 -7.09
C GLU A 80 1.99 -10.69 -7.05
N ARG A 81 1.44 -9.91 -7.99
CA ARG A 81 1.58 -8.44 -7.99
C ARG A 81 0.95 -7.76 -6.77
N ILE A 82 -0.16 -8.28 -6.28
CA ILE A 82 -0.80 -7.77 -5.06
C ILE A 82 0.10 -8.07 -3.84
N HIS A 83 0.68 -9.27 -3.76
CA HIS A 83 1.61 -9.63 -2.69
C HIS A 83 2.87 -8.76 -2.69
N THR A 84 3.47 -8.49 -3.85
CA THR A 84 4.61 -7.58 -3.96
C THR A 84 4.23 -6.15 -3.56
N SER A 85 3.06 -5.68 -4.00
CA SER A 85 2.55 -4.35 -3.62
C SER A 85 2.33 -4.24 -2.09
N LYS A 86 1.82 -5.31 -1.45
CA LYS A 86 1.67 -5.35 0.01
C LYS A 86 3.02 -5.27 0.73
N ALA A 87 4.03 -5.98 0.24
CA ALA A 87 5.38 -5.92 0.79
C ALA A 87 6.01 -4.52 0.63
N GLN A 88 5.78 -3.86 -0.51
CA GLN A 88 6.22 -2.48 -0.73
C GLN A 88 5.58 -1.50 0.24
N LEU A 89 4.26 -1.60 0.48
CA LEU A 89 3.56 -0.77 1.47
C LEU A 89 4.14 -0.98 2.88
N ASN A 90 4.45 -2.21 3.26
CA ASN A 90 5.08 -2.50 4.55
C ASN A 90 6.46 -1.85 4.68
N SER A 91 7.28 -1.87 3.63
CA SER A 91 8.57 -1.19 3.60
C SER A 91 8.43 0.32 3.81
N ILE A 92 7.44 0.95 3.14
CA ILE A 92 7.16 2.39 3.32
C ILE A 92 6.76 2.68 4.77
N VAL A 93 5.93 1.85 5.40
CA VAL A 93 5.57 2.01 6.83
C VAL A 93 6.81 1.95 7.72
N MET A 94 7.75 1.03 7.45
CA MET A 94 9.00 0.94 8.20
C MET A 94 9.85 2.21 8.05
N GLN A 95 9.98 2.73 6.82
CA GLN A 95 10.70 3.98 6.57
C GLN A 95 10.07 5.17 7.30
N LEU A 96 8.73 5.27 7.30
CA LEU A 96 8.01 6.31 8.03
C LEU A 96 8.20 6.21 9.55
N ASN A 97 8.31 4.99 10.09
CA ASN A 97 8.61 4.79 11.50
C ASN A 97 10.04 5.21 11.86
N HIS A 98 11.00 4.92 10.97
CA HIS A 98 12.39 5.30 11.13
C HIS A 98 12.55 6.82 11.13
N GLN A 99 11.99 7.52 10.13
CA GLN A 99 12.03 8.99 10.04
C GLN A 99 11.44 9.66 11.28
N LEU A 100 10.35 9.13 11.85
CA LEU A 100 9.75 9.68 13.07
C LEU A 100 10.68 9.52 14.29
N GLY A 101 11.44 8.42 14.37
CA GLY A 101 12.43 8.21 15.43
C GLY A 101 13.69 9.06 15.25
N GLU A 102 14.04 9.42 14.01
CA GLU A 102 15.21 10.24 13.72
C GLU A 102 14.99 11.75 13.99
N LEU A 103 13.78 12.25 13.78
CA LEU A 103 13.45 13.65 14.05
C LEU A 103 13.83 14.11 15.48
N PRO A 104 13.37 13.46 16.58
CA PRO A 104 13.66 13.91 17.94
C PRO A 104 15.15 13.90 18.30
N TRP A 105 15.93 12.95 17.78
CA TRP A 105 17.38 12.93 18.06
C TRP A 105 18.12 14.04 17.28
N THR A 106 17.72 14.29 16.02
CA THR A 106 18.38 15.25 15.14
C THR A 106 18.13 16.70 15.57
N VAL A 107 16.92 17.03 16.06
CA VAL A 107 16.70 18.37 16.66
C VAL A 107 17.47 18.55 17.97
N MET A 108 17.69 17.50 18.76
CA MET A 108 18.50 17.59 19.98
C MET A 108 19.98 17.83 19.69
N THR A 109 20.55 17.17 18.67
CA THR A 109 21.97 17.37 18.31
C THR A 109 22.24 18.71 17.63
N ALA A 110 21.37 19.15 16.73
CA ALA A 110 21.51 20.43 16.05
C ALA A 110 21.35 21.64 16.99
N SER A 111 20.69 21.47 18.15
CA SER A 111 20.58 22.51 19.17
C SER A 111 21.82 22.60 20.07
N GLY A 112 22.63 21.53 20.18
CA GLY A 112 23.88 21.53 20.93
C GLY A 112 25.08 22.11 20.17
N GLU A 113 25.02 22.17 18.83
CA GLU A 113 26.11 22.69 17.99
C GLU A 113 26.01 24.20 17.70
N ARG A 114 24.92 24.87 18.08
CA ARG A 114 24.73 26.32 17.83
C ARG A 114 25.17 27.24 18.98
N GLU A 115 25.69 26.68 20.07
CA GLU A 115 26.17 27.44 21.24
C GLU A 115 27.71 27.41 21.44
N ALA A 116 28.49 26.97 20.43
CA ALA A 116 29.95 27.00 20.45
C ALA A 116 30.55 27.91 19.36
#